data_AF-A0A8T7AT92-F1
#
_entry.id   AF-A0A8T7AT92-F1
#
_cell.length_a   1.000
_cell.length_b   1.000
_cell.length_c   1.000
_cell.angle_alpha   90.00
_cell.angle_beta   90.00
_cell.angle_gamma   90.00
#
_symmetry.space_group_name_H-M   'P 1'
#
loop_
_entity.id
_entity.type
_entity.pdbx_description
1 polymer ?
#
loop_
_entity_poly.entity_id
_entity_poly.type
_entity_poly.pdbx_seq_one_letter_code
_entity_poly.pdbx_strand_id
1 'polypeptide(L)'
;MQHENTPEHPQKERDYFVPLLLVVFSLLFIAVGQLIHILQEKDNLARLKSGQEKPLQESRNVREQFDSVTTGMARLAAQGNPHAALLLEELRKQGVTINLPDNSSP
;
A
#
# COMPACT_ATOMS: atom_id res chain seq x y z
N MET A 1 22.95 -46.02 -70.92
CA MET A 1 21.56 -45.63 -70.60
C MET A 1 21.59 -44.95 -69.24
N GLN A 2 21.02 -43.74 -69.21
CA GLN A 2 20.49 -43.01 -68.05
C GLN A 2 21.46 -42.50 -66.97
N HIS A 3 21.40 -41.18 -66.83
CA HIS A 3 22.15 -40.31 -65.95
C HIS A 3 21.74 -40.51 -64.50
N GLU A 4 22.74 -40.70 -63.64
CA GLU A 4 22.68 -40.43 -62.22
C GLU A 4 22.38 -38.92 -62.04
N ASN A 5 21.19 -38.59 -61.54
CA ASN A 5 20.87 -37.23 -61.11
C ASN A 5 20.56 -37.28 -59.62
N THR A 6 21.61 -37.13 -58.82
CA THR A 6 21.51 -36.82 -57.40
C THR A 6 21.04 -35.37 -57.24
N PRO A 7 19.94 -35.07 -56.52
CA PRO A 7 19.54 -33.71 -56.29
C PRO A 7 20.51 -33.05 -55.28
N GLU A 8 21.37 -32.17 -55.80
CA GLU A 8 22.17 -31.25 -54.99
C GLU A 8 21.21 -30.30 -54.24
N HIS A 9 20.98 -30.54 -52.95
CA HIS A 9 20.27 -29.60 -52.10
C HIS A 9 21.17 -28.39 -51.83
N PRO A 10 20.81 -27.17 -52.25
CA PRO A 10 21.56 -25.99 -51.86
C PRO A 10 21.41 -25.82 -50.35
N GLN A 11 22.46 -26.14 -49.61
CA GLN A 11 22.60 -25.80 -48.20
C GLN A 11 22.61 -24.28 -48.11
N LYS A 12 21.44 -23.70 -47.85
CA LYS A 12 21.27 -22.29 -47.57
C LYS A 12 22.08 -22.00 -46.32
N GLU A 13 23.25 -21.36 -46.46
CA GLU A 13 24.03 -20.83 -45.34
C GLU A 13 23.06 -20.01 -44.49
N ARG A 14 22.72 -20.55 -43.33
CA ARG A 14 21.70 -19.97 -42.46
C ARG A 14 22.34 -18.80 -41.74
N ASP A 15 22.19 -17.62 -42.33
CA ASP A 15 22.71 -16.39 -41.78
C ASP A 15 21.96 -16.04 -40.48
N TYR A 16 22.63 -16.25 -39.35
CA TYR A 16 22.09 -16.02 -38.00
C TYR A 16 22.08 -14.53 -37.61
N PHE A 17 22.57 -13.65 -38.48
CA PHE A 17 22.62 -12.21 -38.23
C PHE A 17 21.23 -11.58 -38.08
N VAL A 18 20.30 -11.93 -38.97
CA VAL A 18 18.92 -11.42 -38.95
C VAL A 18 18.16 -11.80 -37.67
N PRO A 19 18.11 -13.07 -37.24
CA PRO A 19 17.43 -13.41 -35.99
C PRO A 19 18.13 -12.79 -34.77
N LEU A 20 19.46 -12.65 -34.77
CA LEU A 20 20.19 -11.99 -33.69
C LEU A 20 19.81 -10.51 -33.56
N LEU A 21 19.72 -9.79 -34.67
CA LEU A 21 19.33 -8.38 -34.69
C LEU A 21 17.91 -8.20 -34.17
N LEU A 22 17.00 -9.12 -34.53
CA LEU A 22 15.62 -9.13 -34.05
C LEU A 22 15.54 -9.33 -32.52
N VAL A 23 16.37 -10.21 -31.95
CA VAL A 23 16.45 -10.42 -30.50
C VAL A 23 16.93 -9.16 -29.79
N VAL A 24 17.98 -8.50 -30.30
CA VAL A 24 18.48 -7.25 -29.71
C VAL A 24 17.42 -6.15 -29.75
N PHE A 25 16.70 -6.01 -30.88
CA PHE A 25 15.59 -5.06 -30.99
C PHE A 25 14.44 -5.38 -30.04
N SER A 26 14.08 -6.66 -29.88
CA SER A 26 13.05 -7.08 -28.95
C SER A 26 13.41 -6.72 -27.51
N LEU A 27 14.68 -6.94 -27.11
CA LEU A 27 15.16 -6.56 -25.78
C LEU A 27 15.11 -5.05 -25.54
N LEU A 28 15.44 -4.25 -26.56
CA LEU A 28 15.31 -2.79 -26.52
C LEU A 28 13.86 -2.35 -26.31
N PHE A 29 12.91 -2.95 -27.06
CA PHE A 29 11.49 -2.66 -26.89
C PHE A 29 10.97 -3.00 -25.49
N ILE A 30 11.38 -4.15 -24.94
CA ILE A 30 11.02 -4.55 -23.57
C ILE A 30 11.60 -3.56 -22.55
N ALA A 31 12.88 -3.16 -22.71
CA ALA A 31 13.54 -2.22 -21.81
C ALA A 31 12.88 -0.83 -21.82
N VAL A 32 12.49 -0.33 -23.00
CA VAL A 32 11.74 0.93 -23.13
C VAL A 32 10.36 0.82 -22.48
N GLY A 33 9.67 -0.32 -22.65
CA GLY A 33 8.41 -0.60 -21.97
C GLY A 33 8.56 -0.61 -20.44
N GLN A 34 9.60 -1.26 -19.90
CA GLN A 34 9.86 -1.31 -18.46
C GLN A 34 10.07 0.08 -17.83
N LEU A 35 10.64 1.03 -18.58
CA LEU A 35 10.86 2.39 -18.10
C LEU A 35 9.54 3.13 -17.82
N ILE A 36 8.49 2.84 -18.59
CA ILE A 36 7.15 3.43 -18.40
C ILE A 36 6.50 2.91 -17.12
N HIS A 37 6.65 1.61 -16.82
CA HIS A 37 6.12 1.01 -15.60
C HIS A 37 6.73 1.63 -14.32
N ILE A 38 8.05 1.86 -14.32
CA ILE A 38 8.75 2.44 -13.15
C ILE A 38 8.29 3.87 -12.85
N LEU A 39 7.97 4.66 -13.89
CA LEU A 39 7.48 6.03 -13.70
C LEU A 39 6.05 6.05 -13.15
N GLN A 40 5.20 5.10 -13.56
CA GLN A 40 3.83 4.99 -13.05
C GLN A 40 3.77 4.56 -11.57
N GLU A 41 4.70 3.71 -11.13
CA GLU A 41 4.78 3.29 -9.73
C GLU A 41 5.13 4.45 -8.80
N LYS A 42 6.03 5.33 -9.22
CA LYS A 42 6.42 6.53 -8.44
C LYS A 42 5.25 7.50 -8.27
N ASP A 43 4.45 7.69 -9.32
CA ASP A 43 3.25 8.52 -9.24
C ASP A 43 2.17 7.90 -8.35
N ASN A 44 2.04 6.58 -8.35
CA ASN A 44 1.08 5.89 -7.48
C ASN A 44 1.50 5.99 -6.01
N LEU A 45 2.79 5.80 -5.69
CA LEU A 45 3.31 5.99 -4.34
C LEU A 45 3.21 7.45 -3.87
N ALA A 46 3.46 8.42 -4.76
CA ALA A 46 3.31 9.83 -4.46
C ALA A 46 1.83 10.20 -4.18
N ARG A 47 0.89 9.67 -4.96
CA ARG A 47 -0.55 9.82 -4.73
C ARG A 47 -0.99 9.20 -3.41
N LEU A 48 -0.54 8.00 -3.09
CA LEU A 48 -0.82 7.34 -1.81
C LEU A 48 -0.21 8.11 -0.63
N LYS A 49 0.98 8.70 -0.78
CA LYS A 49 1.60 9.55 0.24
C LYS A 49 0.80 10.84 0.46
N SER A 50 0.41 11.53 -0.61
CA SER A 50 -0.47 12.71 -0.51
C SER A 50 -1.87 12.37 0.02
N GLY A 51 -2.30 11.11 -0.16
CA GLY A 51 -3.54 10.56 0.36
C GLY A 51 -3.47 10.13 1.83
N GLN A 52 -2.31 10.14 2.48
CA GLN A 52 -2.17 9.76 3.91
C GLN A 52 -2.43 10.90 4.89
N GLU A 53 -2.36 12.16 4.44
CA GLU A 53 -2.60 13.33 5.28
C GLU A 53 -4.05 13.40 5.77
N LYS A 54 -5.00 13.08 4.88
CA LYS A 54 -6.44 13.08 5.21
C LYS A 54 -6.82 11.97 6.20
N PRO A 55 -6.51 10.68 5.98
CA PRO A 55 -6.79 9.62 6.94
C PRO A 55 -6.14 9.85 8.30
N LEU A 56 -4.93 10.42 8.35
CA LEU A 56 -4.27 10.73 9.61
C LEU A 56 -4.99 11.85 10.36
N GLN A 57 -5.42 12.90 9.65
CA GLN A 57 -6.20 13.99 10.25
C GLN A 57 -7.57 13.51 10.74
N GLU A 58 -8.27 12.67 9.96
CA GLU A 58 -9.53 12.08 10.38
C GLU A 58 -9.35 11.14 11.59
N SER A 59 -8.28 10.35 11.62
CA SER A 59 -7.97 9.49 12.77
C SER A 59 -7.71 10.30 14.04
N ARG A 60 -7.04 11.45 13.93
CA ARG A 60 -6.84 12.38 15.05
C ARG A 60 -8.18 12.95 15.54
N ASN A 61 -9.03 13.39 14.62
CA ASN A 61 -10.36 13.91 14.95
C ASN A 61 -11.23 12.86 15.67
N VAL A 62 -11.25 11.62 15.17
CA VAL A 62 -11.95 10.50 15.83
C VAL A 62 -11.39 10.24 17.22
N ARG A 63 -10.07 10.33 17.41
CA ARG A 63 -9.44 10.16 18.71
C ARG A 63 -9.83 11.27 19.68
N GLU A 64 -9.80 12.53 19.25
CA GLU A 64 -10.21 13.68 20.07
C GLU A 64 -11.67 13.58 20.49
N GLN A 65 -12.56 13.16 19.59
CA GLN A 65 -13.97 12.91 19.91
C GLN A 65 -14.13 11.78 20.93
N PHE A 66 -13.41 10.68 20.75
CA PHE A 66 -13.43 9.57 21.69
C PHE A 66 -12.93 9.97 23.08
N ASP A 67 -11.81 10.70 23.16
CA ASP A 67 -11.25 11.18 24.43
C ASP A 67 -12.22 12.14 25.14
N SER A 68 -12.91 13.01 24.39
CA SER A 68 -13.96 13.90 24.91
C SER A 68 -15.13 13.14 25.55
N VAL A 69 -15.69 12.15 24.83
CA VAL A 69 -16.81 11.34 25.33
C VAL A 69 -16.37 10.54 26.56
N THR A 70 -15.17 9.98 26.53
CA THR A 70 -14.62 9.17 27.61
C THR A 70 -14.34 10.00 28.86
N THR A 71 -13.87 11.23 28.69
CA THR A 71 -13.71 12.21 29.79
C THR A 71 -15.06 12.58 30.40
N GLY A 72 -16.09 12.78 29.57
CA GLY A 72 -17.46 12.99 30.03
C GLY A 72 -17.99 11.81 30.85
N MET A 73 -17.80 10.59 30.37
CA MET A 73 -18.16 9.36 31.09
C MET A 73 -17.39 9.24 32.41
N ALA A 74 -16.10 9.54 32.42
CA ALA A 74 -15.28 9.51 33.63
C ALA A 74 -15.77 10.52 34.69
N ARG A 75 -16.16 11.73 34.27
CA ARG A 75 -16.77 12.72 35.16
C ARG A 75 -18.13 12.24 35.68
N LEU A 76 -18.97 11.64 34.85
CA LEU A 76 -20.24 11.05 35.29
C LEU A 76 -20.04 9.91 36.29
N ALA A 77 -19.04 9.04 36.05
CA ALA A 77 -18.67 7.98 36.98
C ALA A 77 -18.18 8.55 38.32
N ALA A 78 -17.35 9.60 38.30
CA ALA A 78 -16.89 10.31 39.49
C ALA A 78 -18.03 11.00 40.26
N GLN A 79 -19.09 11.43 39.57
CA GLN A 79 -20.31 11.98 40.17
C GLN A 79 -21.24 10.89 40.75
N GLY A 80 -20.85 9.61 40.69
CA GLY A 80 -21.58 8.50 41.29
C GLY A 80 -22.56 7.81 40.34
N ASN A 81 -22.45 8.01 39.02
CA ASN A 81 -23.26 7.27 38.06
C ASN A 81 -22.72 5.83 37.87
N PRO A 82 -23.46 4.78 38.30
CA PRO A 82 -22.99 3.41 38.24
C PRO A 82 -22.88 2.88 36.81
N HIS A 83 -23.72 3.36 35.88
CA HIS A 83 -23.65 2.96 34.48
C HIS A 83 -22.40 3.50 33.79
N ALA A 84 -22.02 4.74 34.10
CA ALA A 84 -20.79 5.33 33.57
C ALA A 84 -19.54 4.62 34.09
N ALA A 85 -19.53 4.20 35.36
CA ALA A 85 -18.44 3.42 35.95
C ALA A 85 -18.29 2.04 35.30
N LEU A 86 -19.41 1.34 35.04
CA LEU A 86 -19.42 0.06 34.32
C LEU A 86 -18.85 0.18 32.91
N LEU A 87 -19.23 1.24 32.17
CA LEU A 87 -18.69 1.49 30.83
C LEU A 87 -17.19 1.79 30.87
N LEU A 88 -16.73 2.56 31.87
CA LEU A 88 -15.31 2.85 32.08
C LEU A 88 -14.49 1.59 32.34
N GLU A 89 -15.03 0.65 33.10
CA GLU A 89 -14.39 -0.62 33.41
C GLU A 89 -14.28 -1.52 32.18
N GLU A 90 -15.30 -1.57 31.33
CA GLU A 90 -15.22 -2.27 30.03
C GLU A 90 -14.21 -1.63 29.09
N LEU A 91 -14.15 -0.30 29.03
CA LEU A 91 -13.15 0.42 28.24
C LEU A 91 -11.72 0.13 28.74
N ARG A 92 -11.54 0.06 30.07
CA ARG A 92 -10.27 -0.31 30.70
C ARG A 92 -9.85 -1.74 30.34
N LYS A 93 -10.79 -2.69 30.30
CA LYS A 93 -10.54 -4.07 29.83
C LYS A 93 -10.09 -4.12 28.37
N GLN A 94 -10.57 -3.19 27.54
CA GLN A 94 -10.14 -3.04 26.15
C GLN A 94 -8.81 -2.26 25.98
N GLY A 95 -8.13 -1.91 27.08
CA GLY A 95 -6.84 -1.23 27.05
C GLY A 95 -6.91 0.29 26.93
N VAL A 96 -8.09 0.88 27.03
CA VAL A 96 -8.26 2.35 27.07
C VAL A 96 -7.97 2.83 28.49
N THR A 97 -6.79 3.42 28.70
CA THR A 97 -6.44 4.07 29.97
C THR A 97 -6.87 5.52 29.94
N ILE A 98 -7.74 5.90 30.86
CA ILE A 98 -8.32 7.24 30.94
C ILE A 98 -7.60 7.97 32.05
N ASN A 99 -6.79 8.97 31.68
CA ASN A 99 -6.21 9.89 32.63
C ASN A 99 -7.23 11.01 32.84
N LEU A 100 -7.96 10.96 33.96
CA LEU A 100 -8.73 12.13 34.36
C LEU A 100 -7.74 13.24 34.71
N PRO A 101 -7.89 14.47 34.20
CA PRO A 101 -7.18 15.60 34.76
C PRO A 101 -7.61 15.75 36.21
N ASP A 102 -6.65 15.57 37.10
CA ASP A 102 -6.83 15.62 38.55
C ASP A 102 -7.39 17.00 38.92
N ASN A 103 -8.68 17.05 39.28
CA ASN A 103 -9.31 18.27 39.78
C ASN A 103 -9.16 18.40 41.31
N SER A 104 -8.22 17.66 41.92
CA SER A 104 -7.79 17.89 43.29
C SER A 104 -6.61 18.88 43.33
N SER A 105 -6.92 20.17 43.18
CA SER A 105 -6.11 21.26 43.74
C SER A 105 -7.05 22.38 44.19
N PRO A 106 -6.83 22.95 45.39
CA PRO A 106 -7.80 23.73 46.18
C PRO A 106 -8.19 25.09 45.60
#